data_AF-A0A7C4ZZZ4-F1
#
_entry.id   AF-A0A7C4ZZZ4-F1
#
_cell.length_a   1.000
_cell.length_b   1.000
_cell.length_c   1.000
_cell.angle_alpha   90.00
_cell.angle_beta   90.00
_cell.angle_gamma   90.00
#
_symmetry.space_group_name_H-M   'P 1'
#
loop_
_entity.id
_entity.type
_entity.pdbx_description
1 polymer ?
#
loop_
_entity_poly.entity_id
_entity_poly.type
_entity_poly.pdbx_seq_one_letter_code
_entity_poly.pdbx_strand_id
1 'polypeptide(L)' 'MARFEYMICTSQLMRVTFVNGRWQGELGPDSPGALETCPDLWEFLQRVGNSGWELVSVTSDPVEGEAILTTLFLKREKV' A
#
# COMPACT_ATOMS: atom_id res chain seq x y z
N MET A 1 6.94 12.15 25.04
CA MET A 1 5.79 11.80 24.18
C MET A 1 6.35 11.14 22.94
N ALA A 2 5.87 9.94 22.60
CA ALA A 2 6.23 9.28 21.35
C ALA A 2 5.70 10.10 20.16
N ARG A 3 6.52 10.28 19.12
CA ARG A 3 6.11 10.90 17.86
C ARG A 3 5.94 9.80 16.83
N PHE A 4 4.88 9.85 16.04
CA PHE A 4 4.59 8.84 15.02
C PHE A 4 4.76 9.39 13.61
N GLU A 5 5.17 8.51 12.69
CA GLU A 5 5.09 8.70 11.25
C GLU A 5 4.01 7.75 10.69
N TYR A 6 3.36 8.18 9.61
CA TYR A 6 2.28 7.43 8.97
C TYR A 6 2.61 7.14 7.51
N MET A 7 2.14 5.97 7.07
CA MET A 7 2.20 5.53 5.69
C MET A 7 0.80 5.07 5.28
N ILE A 8 0.33 5.62 4.16
CA ILE A 8 -0.95 5.25 3.56
C ILE A 8 -0.63 4.52 2.26
N CYS A 9 -1.07 3.27 2.18
CA CYS A 9 -0.90 2.43 1.01
C CYS A 9 -2.25 2.17 0.36
N THR A 10 -2.26 2.07 -0.96
CA THR A 10 -3.40 1.59 -1.72
C THR A 10 -3.01 0.29 -2.40
N SER A 11 -3.92 -0.68 -2.39
CA SER A 11 -3.72 -1.96 -3.06
C SER A 11 -4.93 -2.37 -3.88
N GLN A 12 -4.66 -3.08 -4.97
CA GLN A 12 -5.64 -3.66 -5.88
C GLN A 12 -5.10 -5.02 -6.33
N LEU A 13 -5.96 -6.05 -6.39
CA LEU A 13 -5.57 -7.41 -6.82
C LEU A 13 -4.26 -7.91 -6.17
N MET A 14 -4.13 -7.72 -4.85
CA MET A 14 -2.94 -8.10 -4.06
C MET A 14 -1.64 -7.38 -4.45
N ARG A 15 -1.74 -6.24 -5.15
CA ARG A 15 -0.60 -5.40 -5.54
C ARG A 15 -0.67 -4.05 -4.87
N VAL A 16 0.43 -3.57 -4.31
CA VAL A 16 0.53 -2.23 -3.72
C VAL A 16 0.75 -1.21 -4.83
N THR A 17 -0.30 -0.46 -5.18
CA THR A 17 -0.27 0.49 -6.30
C THR A 17 0.33 1.82 -5.91
N PHE A 18 -0.07 2.36 -4.76
CA PHE A 18 0.40 3.66 -4.27
C PHE A 18 0.89 3.57 -2.83
N VAL A 19 1.97 4.30 -2.52
CA VAL A 19 2.45 4.56 -1.16
C VAL A 19 2.61 6.07 -1.00
N ASN A 20 1.86 6.66 -0.07
CA ASN A 20 1.79 8.11 0.14
C ASN A 20 1.56 8.88 -1.18
N GLY A 21 0.65 8.38 -2.02
CA GLY A 21 0.30 8.97 -3.32
C GLY A 21 1.32 8.73 -4.45
N ARG A 22 2.41 7.99 -4.19
CA ARG A 22 3.42 7.66 -5.21
C ARG A 22 3.19 6.27 -5.77
N TRP A 23 3.07 6.19 -7.09
CA TRP A 23 3.00 4.92 -7.81
C TRP A 23 4.22 4.03 -7.50
N GLN A 24 4.00 2.72 -7.37
CA GLN A 24 5.04 1.75 -6.99
C GLN A 24 5.40 0.75 -8.10
N GLY A 25 4.72 0.77 -9.23
CA GLY A 25 5.06 -0.07 -10.38
C GLY A 25 6.25 0.48 -11.18
N GLU A 26 6.91 -0.40 -11.91
CA GLU A 26 8.02 -0.06 -12.82
C GLU A 26 7.51 0.64 -14.08
N LEU A 27 6.34 0.22 -14.57
CA LEU A 27 5.64 0.87 -15.69
C LEU A 27 4.72 1.96 -15.16
N GLY A 28 4.52 3.04 -15.92
CA GLY A 28 3.56 4.08 -15.56
C GLY A 28 2.13 3.51 -15.42
N PRO A 29 1.29 4.08 -14.54
CA PRO A 29 0.00 3.50 -14.16
C PRO A 29 -0.97 3.29 -15.34
N ASP A 30 -0.85 4.09 -16.40
CA ASP A 30 -1.69 3.97 -17.61
C ASP A 30 -1.14 2.96 -18.64
N SER A 31 -0.01 2.31 -18.35
CA SER A 31 0.60 1.34 -19.26
C SER A 31 -0.11 -0.02 -19.16
N PRO A 32 -0.32 -0.73 -20.29
CA PRO A 32 -0.78 -2.11 -20.23
C PRO A 32 0.17 -2.97 -19.39
N GLY A 33 -0.37 -3.73 -18.45
CA GLY A 33 0.43 -4.58 -17.56
C GLY A 33 1.13 -3.84 -16.40
N ALA A 34 0.77 -2.57 -16.12
CA ALA A 34 1.43 -1.80 -15.08
C ALA A 34 1.21 -2.38 -13.67
N LEU A 35 0.04 -2.93 -13.40
CA LEU A 35 -0.32 -3.46 -12.09
C LEU A 35 0.55 -4.65 -11.68
N GLU A 36 0.94 -5.48 -12.64
CA GLU A 36 1.78 -6.67 -12.47
C GLU A 36 3.20 -6.31 -12.05
N THR A 37 3.64 -5.08 -12.36
CA THR A 37 4.95 -4.55 -11.96
C THR A 37 4.95 -3.97 -10.55
N CYS A 38 3.79 -3.83 -9.91
CA CYS A 38 3.69 -3.35 -8.54
C CYS A 38 4.12 -4.46 -7.54
N PRO A 39 4.61 -4.07 -6.35
CA PRO A 39 4.94 -5.01 -5.29
C PRO A 39 3.76 -5.87 -4.87
N ASP A 40 4.00 -7.15 -4.58
CA ASP A 40 3.03 -8.00 -3.90
C ASP A 40 2.73 -7.45 -2.49
N LEU A 41 1.45 -7.49 -2.09
CA LEU A 41 0.97 -6.94 -0.83
C LEU A 41 1.61 -7.61 0.38
N TRP A 42 1.73 -8.94 0.38
CA TRP A 42 2.24 -9.67 1.54
C TRP A 42 3.74 -9.48 1.68
N GLU A 43 4.48 -9.53 0.59
CA GLU A 43 5.92 -9.25 0.58
C GLU A 43 6.20 -7.82 1.03
N PHE A 44 5.40 -6.86 0.54
CA PHE A 44 5.49 -5.47 0.97
C PHE A 44 5.27 -5.32 2.48
N LEU A 45 4.18 -5.89 3.01
CA LEU A 45 3.83 -5.79 4.43
C LEU A 45 4.90 -6.42 5.33
N GLN A 46 5.44 -7.59 4.95
CA GLN A 46 6.54 -8.23 5.68
C GLN A 46 7.79 -7.33 5.69
N ARG A 47 8.16 -6.75 4.55
CA ARG A 47 9.34 -5.89 4.43
C ARG A 47 9.21 -4.62 5.28
N VAL A 48 8.06 -3.94 5.24
CA VAL A 48 7.85 -2.71 6.05
C VAL A 48 7.68 -3.03 7.53
N GLY A 49 7.07 -4.17 7.86
CA GLY A 49 7.00 -4.70 9.22
C GLY A 49 8.37 -4.88 9.86
N ASN A 50 9.30 -5.51 9.13
CA ASN A 50 10.70 -5.63 9.55
C ASN A 50 11.42 -4.28 9.72
N SER A 51 10.88 -3.21 9.14
CA SER A 51 11.40 -1.83 9.26
C SER A 51 10.68 -1.01 10.34
N GLY A 52 9.89 -1.66 11.20
CA GLY A 52 9.18 -1.08 12.34
C GLY A 52 7.80 -0.52 12.02
N TRP A 53 7.28 -0.70 10.81
CA TRP A 53 5.92 -0.27 10.49
C TRP A 53 4.88 -1.27 11.00
N GLU A 54 3.86 -0.75 11.69
CA GLU A 54 2.74 -1.50 12.22
C GLU A 54 1.48 -1.18 11.43
N LEU A 55 0.78 -2.21 10.92
CA LEU A 55 -0.53 -2.05 10.29
C LEU A 55 -1.57 -1.73 11.36
N VAL A 56 -2.26 -0.60 11.22
CA VAL A 56 -3.23 -0.12 12.22
C VAL A 56 -4.67 -0.11 11.73
N SER A 57 -4.89 -0.03 10.42
CA SER A 57 -6.23 -0.06 9.85
C SER A 57 -6.19 -0.49 8.40
N VAL A 58 -7.28 -1.10 7.95
CA VAL A 58 -7.54 -1.47 6.56
C VAL A 58 -8.97 -1.06 6.25
N THR A 59 -9.15 -0.33 5.15
CA THR A 59 -10.47 -0.02 4.59
C THR A 59 -10.55 -0.58 3.19
N SER A 60 -11.70 -1.13 2.83
CA SER A 60 -11.97 -1.61 1.48
C SER A 60 -13.22 -0.92 1.00
N ASP A 61 -13.09 -0.15 -0.08
CA ASP A 61 -14.22 0.52 -0.70
C ASP A 61 -14.66 -0.35 -1.89
N PRO A 62 -15.79 -1.07 -1.78
CA PRO A 62 -16.34 -1.78 -2.93
C PRO A 62 -16.87 -0.74 -3.91
N VAL A 63 -16.18 -0.56 -5.03
CA VAL A 63 -16.67 0.24 -6.15
C VAL A 63 -17.45 -0.70 -7.06
N GLU A 64 -18.74 -0.41 -7.26
CA GLU A 64 -19.65 -1.27 -8.02
C GLU A 64 -19.14 -1.47 -9.45
N GLY A 65 -18.82 -2.72 -9.81
CA GLY A 65 -18.29 -3.08 -11.12
C GLY A 65 -16.77 -2.93 -11.30
N GLU A 66 -16.03 -2.51 -10.27
CA GLU A 66 -14.57 -2.35 -10.32
C GLU A 66 -13.84 -3.27 -9.32
N ALA A 67 -12.51 -3.37 -9.47
CA ALA A 67 -11.69 -4.09 -8.51
C ALA A 67 -11.76 -3.41 -7.13
N ILE A 68 -11.86 -4.21 -6.06
CA ILE A 68 -11.89 -3.69 -4.68
C ILE A 68 -10.61 -2.92 -4.41
N LEU A 69 -10.76 -1.62 -4.15
CA LEU A 69 -9.68 -0.77 -3.70
C LEU A 69 -9.51 -0.95 -2.19
N THR A 70 -8.33 -1.39 -1.77
CA THR A 70 -8.02 -1.55 -0.35
C THR A 70 -6.98 -0.51 0.08
N THR A 71 -7.33 0.33 1.05
CA THR A 71 -6.41 1.28 1.68
C THR A 71 -5.89 0.71 2.98
N LEU A 72 -4.57 0.74 3.16
CA LEU A 72 -3.89 0.28 4.37
C LEU A 72 -3.24 1.48 5.06
N PHE A 73 -3.43 1.57 6.36
CA PHE A 73 -2.83 2.59 7.21
C PHE A 73 -1.79 1.94 8.11
N LEU A 74 -0.55 2.41 8.02
CA LEU A 74 0.55 1.94 8.86
C LEU A 74 1.12 3.11 9.67
N LYS A 75 1.58 2.83 10.88
CA LYS A 75 2.30 3.77 11.74
C LYS A 75 3.68 3.23 12.08
N ARG A 76 4.60 4.11 12.46
CA ARG A 76 5.86 3.75 13.12
C ARG A 76 6.26 4.84 14.11
N GLU A 77 6.91 4.47 15.20
CA GLU A 77 7.50 5.43 16.12
C GLU A 77 8.73 6.10 15.49
N LYS A 78 8.78 7.44 15.58
CA LYS A 78 9.90 8.25 15.12
C LYS A 78 10.95 8.25 16.22
N VAL A 79 12.08 7.60 15.94
CA VAL A 79 13.29 7.62 16.80
C VAL A 79 13.92 9.01 16.81
#